data_AF-A0A2E3BDF8-F1
#
_entry.id   AF-A0A2E3BDF8-F1
#
_cell.length_a   1.000
_cell.length_b   1.000
_cell.length_c   1.000
_cell.angle_alpha   90.00
_cell.angle_beta   90.00
_cell.angle_gamma   90.00
#
_symmetry.space_group_name_H-M   'P 1'
#
loop_
_entity.id
_entity.type
_entity.pdbx_description
1 polymer ?
#
loop_
_entity_poly.entity_id
_entity_poly.type
_entity_poly.pdbx_seq_one_letter_code
_entity_poly.pdbx_strand_id
1 'polypeptide(L)'
;MKRIPYVIIFVLIGVLSACNKKEPYSLQGKAGDIGDAMEHCRAFMRDTLPDGSYVYIDSASSRETPEHFDIFLDLQDKTQEGYGQCRVNKQGLITYHVIREFRQKARSFSVD
;
A
#
# COMPACT_ATOMS: atom_id res chain seq x y z
N MET A 1 54.67 4.44 -11.71
CA MET A 1 53.29 4.29 -12.22
C MET A 1 52.69 3.02 -11.63
N LYS A 2 51.72 3.14 -10.71
CA LYS A 2 51.09 2.00 -10.01
C LYS A 2 50.01 1.37 -10.90
N ARG A 3 50.15 0.08 -11.22
CA ARG A 3 49.10 -0.72 -11.85
C ARG A 3 48.08 -1.09 -10.79
N ILE A 4 46.93 -0.43 -10.83
CA ILE A 4 45.79 -0.75 -9.97
C ILE A 4 45.15 -2.02 -10.55
N PRO A 5 45.04 -3.13 -9.79
CA PRO A 5 44.47 -4.36 -10.31
C PRO A 5 42.93 -4.23 -10.45
N TYR A 6 42.44 -4.43 -11.67
CA TYR A 6 41.02 -4.39 -12.06
C TYR A 6 40.08 -5.31 -11.25
N VAL A 7 40.64 -6.20 -10.43
CA VAL A 7 39.90 -7.13 -9.57
C VAL A 7 39.11 -6.40 -8.47
N ILE A 8 39.59 -5.24 -8.00
CA ILE A 8 38.92 -4.47 -6.93
C ILE A 8 37.63 -3.80 -7.44
N ILE A 9 37.52 -3.52 -8.73
CA ILE A 9 36.37 -2.82 -9.32
C ILE A 9 35.13 -3.74 -9.39
N PHE A 10 35.32 -5.04 -9.61
CA PHE A 10 34.19 -5.98 -9.71
C PHE A 10 33.52 -6.30 -8.36
N VAL A 11 34.26 -6.21 -7.24
CA VAL A 11 33.73 -6.53 -5.91
C VAL A 11 32.83 -5.40 -5.36
N LEU A 12 33.05 -4.15 -5.77
CA LEU A 12 32.26 -3.00 -5.32
C LEU A 12 30.90 -2.87 -6.01
N ILE A 13 30.70 -3.50 -7.16
CA ILE A 13 29.42 -3.43 -7.90
C ILE A 13 28.40 -4.47 -7.38
N GLY A 14 28.86 -5.54 -6.72
CA GLY A 14 27.99 -6.65 -6.28
C GLY A 14 27.20 -6.42 -4.99
N VAL A 15 27.48 -5.35 -4.22
CA VAL A 15 26.88 -5.16 -2.87
C VAL A 15 25.66 -4.23 -2.86
N LEU A 16 25.25 -3.69 -4.02
CA LEU A 16 24.11 -2.77 -4.10
C LEU A 16 22.78 -3.43 -4.51
N SER A 17 22.75 -4.72 -4.85
CA SER A 17 21.57 -5.38 -5.41
C SER A 17 20.65 -6.08 -4.39
N ALA A 18 20.86 -5.91 -3.09
CA ALA A 18 20.03 -6.55 -2.06
C ALA A 18 19.23 -5.55 -1.19
N CYS A 19 18.93 -4.36 -1.70
CA CYS A 19 17.75 -3.64 -1.23
C CYS A 19 16.53 -4.29 -1.90
N ASN A 20 15.98 -5.31 -1.24
CA ASN A 20 14.63 -5.82 -1.46
C ASN A 20 13.61 -4.69 -1.19
N LYS A 21 13.57 -3.68 -2.05
CA LYS A 21 12.39 -2.84 -2.19
C LYS A 21 11.39 -3.75 -2.88
N LYS A 22 10.45 -4.30 -2.11
CA LYS A 22 9.22 -4.87 -2.64
C LYS A 22 8.77 -3.90 -3.72
N GLU A 23 8.73 -4.36 -4.97
CA GLU A 23 8.25 -3.53 -6.07
C GLU A 23 6.95 -2.86 -5.62
N PRO A 24 6.76 -1.55 -5.87
CA PRO A 24 5.47 -0.94 -5.60
C PRO A 24 4.45 -1.71 -6.43
N TYR A 25 3.69 -2.57 -5.76
CA TYR A 25 2.57 -3.28 -6.34
C TYR A 25 1.77 -2.24 -7.09
N SER A 26 1.58 -2.41 -8.40
CA SER A 26 1.01 -1.33 -9.21
C SER A 26 -0.32 -0.95 -8.58
N LEU A 27 -0.41 0.28 -8.06
CA LEU A 27 -1.63 0.85 -7.46
C LEU A 27 -2.76 1.04 -8.50
N GLN A 28 -2.64 0.35 -9.65
CA GLN A 28 -3.51 0.39 -10.81
C GLN A 28 -3.48 -1.01 -11.46
N GLY A 29 -4.32 -1.92 -10.97
CA GLY A 29 -4.58 -3.20 -11.61
C GLY A 29 -6.09 -3.40 -11.65
N LYS A 30 -6.65 -3.88 -12.77
CA LYS A 30 -8.10 -4.14 -12.89
C LYS A 30 -8.59 -4.85 -11.63
N ALA A 31 -9.42 -4.20 -10.82
CA ALA A 31 -10.19 -4.89 -9.80
C ALA A 31 -11.22 -5.74 -10.55
N GLY A 32 -10.86 -6.99 -10.84
CA GLY A 32 -11.69 -7.91 -11.60
C GLY A 32 -12.95 -8.27 -10.82
N ASP A 33 -12.83 -8.32 -9.50
CA ASP A 33 -13.91 -8.53 -8.55
C ASP A 33 -13.71 -7.72 -7.24
N ILE A 34 -14.65 -7.88 -6.31
CA ILE A 34 -14.58 -7.23 -4.99
C ILE A 34 -13.39 -7.71 -4.16
N GLY A 35 -12.93 -8.95 -4.34
CA GLY A 35 -11.78 -9.50 -3.63
C GLY A 35 -10.49 -8.80 -4.04
N ASP A 36 -10.31 -8.57 -5.34
CA ASP A 36 -9.21 -7.76 -5.87
C ASP A 36 -9.27 -6.34 -5.30
N ALA A 37 -10.44 -5.71 -5.27
CA ALA A 37 -10.62 -4.37 -4.70
C ALA A 37 -10.30 -4.33 -3.20
N MET A 38 -10.66 -5.37 -2.45
CA MET A 38 -10.37 -5.50 -1.02
C MET A 38 -8.88 -5.59 -0.76
N GLU A 39 -8.16 -6.46 -1.47
CA GLU A 39 -6.70 -6.57 -1.31
C GLU A 39 -6.00 -5.28 -1.77
N HIS A 40 -6.51 -4.65 -2.82
CA HIS A 40 -5.99 -3.39 -3.31
C HIS A 40 -6.09 -2.26 -2.26
N CYS A 41 -7.28 -2.09 -1.66
CA CYS A 41 -7.49 -1.13 -0.59
C CYS A 41 -6.64 -1.49 0.65
N ARG A 42 -6.53 -2.77 1.01
CA ARG A 42 -5.69 -3.22 2.12
C ARG A 42 -4.22 -2.88 1.92
N ALA A 43 -3.69 -3.13 0.72
CA ALA A 43 -2.31 -2.83 0.36
C ALA A 43 -2.03 -1.32 0.43
N PHE A 44 -2.92 -0.51 -0.14
CA PHE A 44 -2.85 0.95 -0.08
C PHE A 44 -2.82 1.46 1.37
N MET A 45 -3.69 0.93 2.23
CA MET A 45 -3.79 1.35 3.62
C MET A 45 -2.57 0.92 4.44
N ARG A 46 -2.00 -0.27 4.17
CA ARG A 46 -0.74 -0.70 4.78
C ARG A 46 0.44 0.20 4.43
N ASP A 47 0.49 0.74 3.22
CA ASP A 47 1.54 1.69 2.82
C ASP A 47 1.33 3.10 3.42
N THR A 48 0.06 3.48 3.57
CA THR A 48 -0.34 4.80 4.08
C THR A 48 -0.17 4.93 5.60
N LEU A 49 -0.42 3.85 6.34
CA LEU A 49 -0.40 3.83 7.79
C LEU A 49 1.03 3.71 8.37
N PRO A 50 1.24 4.14 9.63
CA PRO A 50 2.50 3.92 10.33
C PRO A 50 2.83 2.45 10.50
N ASP A 51 4.12 2.15 10.58
CA ASP A 51 4.61 0.80 10.91
C ASP A 51 4.02 0.30 12.24
N GLY A 52 3.65 -0.98 12.28
CA GLY A 52 2.99 -1.59 13.44
C GLY A 52 1.47 -1.40 13.48
N SER A 53 0.88 -0.76 12.47
CA SER A 53 -0.57 -0.75 12.25
C SER A 53 -1.04 -2.05 11.61
N TYR A 54 -2.16 -2.57 12.10
CA TYR A 54 -2.87 -3.71 11.54
C TYR A 54 -4.08 -3.20 10.78
N VAL A 55 -4.31 -3.80 9.60
CA VAL A 55 -5.43 -3.49 8.72
C VAL A 55 -6.25 -4.76 8.56
N TYR A 56 -7.50 -4.72 8.97
CA TYR A 56 -8.47 -5.81 8.84
C TYR A 56 -9.56 -5.39 7.87
N ILE A 57 -10.02 -6.31 7.02
CA ILE A 57 -11.08 -6.00 6.07
C ILE A 57 -12.42 -6.33 6.73
N ASP A 58 -13.32 -5.35 6.76
CA ASP A 58 -14.72 -5.58 7.09
C ASP A 58 -15.47 -5.96 5.81
N SER A 59 -15.48 -7.26 5.52
CA SER A 59 -16.18 -7.81 4.36
C SER A 59 -17.70 -7.67 4.45
N ALA A 60 -18.27 -7.58 5.66
CA ALA A 60 -19.71 -7.46 5.83
C ALA A 60 -20.21 -6.06 5.49
N SER A 61 -19.38 -5.04 5.73
CA SER A 61 -19.67 -3.65 5.37
C SER A 61 -19.26 -3.29 3.95
N SER A 62 -18.33 -4.06 3.33
CA SER A 62 -17.86 -3.84 1.96
C SER A 62 -18.97 -4.10 0.93
N ARG A 63 -19.06 -3.24 -0.08
CA ARG A 63 -20.17 -3.25 -1.05
C ARG A 63 -19.67 -3.07 -2.47
N GLU A 64 -20.35 -3.73 -3.39
CA GLU A 64 -20.18 -3.52 -4.82
C GLU A 64 -21.35 -2.70 -5.38
N THR A 65 -21.05 -1.69 -6.20
CA THR A 65 -22.00 -1.01 -7.08
C THR A 65 -21.61 -1.24 -8.54
N PRO A 66 -22.44 -0.86 -9.53
CA PRO A 66 -22.07 -0.96 -10.94
C PRO A 66 -20.81 -0.14 -11.31
N GLU A 67 -20.54 0.95 -10.59
CA GLU A 67 -19.48 1.91 -10.90
C GLU A 67 -18.21 1.70 -10.07
N HIS A 68 -18.33 1.18 -8.86
CA HIS A 68 -17.21 1.06 -7.92
C HIS A 68 -17.42 -0.02 -6.85
N PHE A 69 -16.38 -0.25 -6.07
CA PHE A 69 -16.37 -1.04 -4.85
C PHE A 69 -16.08 -0.09 -3.68
N ASP A 70 -16.93 -0.11 -2.67
CA ASP A 70 -16.69 0.57 -1.39
C ASP A 70 -16.16 -0.48 -0.40
N ILE A 71 -14.90 -0.36 -0.01
CA ILE A 71 -14.21 -1.27 0.91
C ILE A 71 -14.05 -0.59 2.26
N PHE A 72 -14.47 -1.28 3.32
CA PHE A 72 -14.35 -0.80 4.70
C PHE A 72 -13.32 -1.64 5.45
N LEU A 73 -12.54 -0.98 6.30
CA LEU A 73 -11.42 -1.57 7.00
C LEU A 73 -11.43 -1.15 8.46
N ASP A 74 -11.11 -2.07 9.35
CA ASP A 74 -10.77 -1.77 10.73
C ASP A 74 -9.25 -1.60 10.84
N LEU A 75 -8.86 -0.55 11.55
CA LEU A 75 -7.46 -0.17 11.76
C LEU A 75 -7.15 -0.28 13.24
N GLN A 76 -6.01 -0.89 13.57
CA GLN A 76 -5.60 -1.05 14.96
C GLN A 76 -4.08 -0.89 15.09
N ASP A 77 -3.63 -0.15 16.09
CA ASP A 77 -2.26 -0.20 16.59
C ASP A 77 -2.24 -0.62 18.07
N LYS A 78 -1.10 -0.50 18.75
CA LYS A 78 -0.96 -0.89 20.17
C LYS A 78 -1.82 -0.06 21.13
N THR A 79 -2.35 1.06 20.68
CA THR A 79 -2.93 2.12 21.53
C THR A 79 -4.25 2.67 20.99
N GLN A 80 -4.57 2.43 19.72
CA GLN A 80 -5.67 3.08 19.03
C GLN A 80 -6.37 2.10 18.09
N GLU A 81 -7.66 2.33 17.92
CA GLU A 81 -8.51 1.72 16.91
C GLU A 81 -9.12 2.82 16.06
N GLY A 82 -9.45 2.48 14.82
CA GLY A 82 -10.12 3.39 13.91
C GLY A 82 -10.61 2.64 12.68
N TYR A 83 -11.06 3.39 11.69
CA TYR A 83 -11.62 2.81 10.48
C TYR A 83 -11.12 3.52 9.25
N GLY A 84 -10.98 2.72 8.20
CA GLY A 84 -10.61 3.13 6.86
C GLY A 84 -11.75 2.85 5.89
N GLN A 85 -11.85 3.67 4.86
CA GLN A 85 -12.65 3.37 3.68
C GLN A 85 -11.81 3.64 2.44
N CYS A 86 -11.90 2.77 1.44
CA CYS A 86 -11.49 3.09 0.07
C CYS A 86 -12.68 2.92 -0.87
N ARG A 87 -12.70 3.74 -1.93
CA ARG A 87 -13.52 3.51 -3.11
C ARG A 87 -12.62 3.12 -4.27
N VAL A 88 -12.85 1.95 -4.85
CA VAL A 88 -12.10 1.45 -6.00
C VAL A 88 -13.04 1.43 -7.21
N ASN A 89 -12.75 2.16 -8.28
CA ASN A 89 -13.57 2.07 -9.50
C ASN A 89 -13.39 0.71 -10.20
N LYS A 90 -14.23 0.39 -11.20
CA LYS A 90 -14.13 -0.89 -11.95
C LYS A 90 -12.82 -1.07 -12.74
N GLN A 91 -12.04 0.00 -12.92
CA GLN A 91 -10.71 -0.06 -13.53
C GLN A 91 -9.61 -0.39 -12.51
N GLY A 92 -9.94 -0.45 -11.21
CA GLY A 92 -9.01 -0.73 -10.14
C GLY A 92 -8.28 0.49 -9.57
N LEU A 93 -8.80 1.69 -9.78
CA LEU A 93 -8.24 2.93 -9.23
C LEU A 93 -8.92 3.27 -7.89
N ILE A 94 -8.12 3.58 -6.87
CA ILE A 94 -8.62 4.16 -5.62
C ILE A 94 -8.98 5.63 -5.89
N THR A 95 -10.28 5.91 -6.01
CA THR A 95 -10.81 7.24 -6.33
C THR A 95 -11.17 8.05 -5.10
N TYR A 96 -11.30 7.40 -3.95
CA TYR A 96 -11.54 8.03 -2.66
C TYR A 96 -10.95 7.16 -1.55
N HIS A 97 -10.41 7.80 -0.52
CA HIS A 97 -10.04 7.12 0.71
C HIS A 97 -10.23 8.05 1.90
N VAL A 98 -10.50 7.48 3.07
CA VAL A 98 -10.52 8.21 4.33
C VAL A 98 -10.08 7.31 5.47
N ILE A 99 -9.38 7.90 6.43
CA ILE A 99 -9.01 7.28 7.71
C ILE A 99 -9.66 8.12 8.80
N ARG A 100 -10.36 7.48 9.73
CA ARG A 100 -11.03 8.15 10.86
C ARG A 100 -10.69 7.46 12.16
N GLU A 101 -10.68 8.25 13.22
CA GLU A 101 -10.44 7.82 14.61
C GLU A 101 -9.07 7.14 14.87
N PHE A 102 -8.27 6.94 13.83
CA PHE A 102 -6.89 6.48 13.87
C PHE A 102 -5.94 7.71 13.81
N ARG A 103 -5.27 8.02 14.91
CA ARG A 103 -4.74 9.36 15.19
C ARG A 103 -3.31 9.61 14.69
N GLN A 104 -2.70 8.68 13.96
CA GLN A 104 -1.39 8.91 13.37
C GLN A 104 -1.52 9.24 11.88
N LYS A 105 -1.14 10.48 11.53
CA LYS A 105 -0.98 11.04 10.18
C LYS A 105 -0.76 9.95 9.14
N ALA A 106 -1.85 9.54 8.47
CA ALA A 106 -1.77 8.93 7.15
C ALA A 106 -0.77 9.75 6.34
N ARG A 107 0.26 9.13 5.75
CA ARG A 107 1.25 9.87 4.96
C ARG A 107 0.47 10.64 3.91
N SER A 108 0.42 11.97 4.06
CA SER A 108 -0.26 12.84 3.13
C SER A 108 0.54 12.82 1.84
N PHE A 109 0.08 12.04 0.86
CA PHE A 109 0.59 12.16 -0.48
C PHE A 109 -0.07 13.41 -1.09
N SER A 110 0.69 14.49 -1.20
CA SER A 110 0.40 15.53 -2.17
C SER A 110 0.64 14.94 -3.55
N VAL A 111 -0.42 14.91 -4.36
CA VAL A 111 -0.27 14.69 -5.81
C VAL A 111 0.26 16.02 -6.35
N ASP A 112 1.56 16.08 -6.63
CA ASP A 112 2.15 17.16 -7.44
C ASP A 112 1.75 16.99 -8.91
#